data_AF-A0A716E4Q9-F1
#
_entry.id   AF-A0A716E4Q9-F1
#
_cell.length_a   1.000
_cell.length_b   1.000
_cell.length_c   1.000
_cell.angle_alpha   90.00
_cell.angle_beta   90.00
_cell.angle_gamma   90.00
#
_symmetry.space_group_name_H-M   'P 1'
#
loop_
_entity.id
_entity.type
_entity.pdbx_description
1 polymer ?
#
loop_
_entity_poly.entity_id
_entity_poly.type
_entity_poly.pdbx_seq_one_letter_code
_entity_poly.pdbx_strand_id
1 'polypeptide(L)'
;MTNTTNRVSRILFKEIVDGDVRKIHADSNDSDTGGGARDFRFGSYNELQHIFHSMFPKPIQERRKRNGVTSLFTIYSGYFYWKDPVTGETLSKVSFFEPPTDARPQEGRITKIHEHPCLSTDLMPKSSINNRVFLLLTQMDDGSVWPSYVEERTLRSVGLWADEITTKMLNCIDSPRRANLSVIGYYDFTTHSRYCNC
;
A
#
# COMPACT_ATOMS: atom_id res chain seq x y z
N MET A 1 -8.55 24.81 23.59
CA MET A 1 -8.44 23.40 23.16
C MET A 1 -8.29 23.42 21.65
N THR A 2 -7.07 23.35 21.14
CA THR A 2 -6.83 23.30 19.69
C THR A 2 -7.13 21.89 19.21
N ASN A 3 -8.29 21.71 18.55
CA ASN A 3 -8.55 20.53 17.74
C ASN A 3 -7.55 20.58 16.57
N THR A 4 -6.38 19.97 16.74
CA THR A 4 -5.53 19.61 15.61
C THR A 4 -6.29 18.56 14.83
N THR A 5 -7.06 19.00 13.83
CA THR A 5 -7.50 18.12 12.75
C THR A 5 -6.24 17.66 12.05
N ASN A 6 -5.75 16.46 12.39
CA ASN A 6 -4.60 15.86 11.73
C ASN A 6 -4.83 15.91 10.22
N ARG A 7 -3.95 16.61 9.50
CA ARG A 7 -4.04 16.76 8.05
C ARG A 7 -3.38 15.58 7.36
N VAL A 8 -3.83 15.26 6.16
CA VAL A 8 -3.16 14.25 5.32
C VAL A 8 -1.83 14.83 4.86
N SER A 9 -0.73 14.15 5.19
CA SER A 9 0.60 14.49 4.70
C SER A 9 0.88 13.87 3.34
N ARG A 10 0.53 12.59 3.16
CA ARG A 10 0.84 11.85 1.93
C ARG A 10 -0.22 10.79 1.65
N ILE A 11 -0.42 10.50 0.37
CA ILE A 11 -1.15 9.32 -0.07
C ILE A 11 -0.27 8.50 -1.01
N LEU A 12 -0.28 7.17 -0.85
CA LEU A 12 0.26 6.21 -1.80
C LEU A 12 -0.88 5.29 -2.20
N PHE A 13 -1.09 5.08 -3.49
CA PHE A 13 -2.16 4.22 -3.98
C PHE A 13 -1.69 3.29 -5.08
N LYS A 14 -2.26 2.09 -5.10
CA LYS A 14 -2.05 1.07 -6.11
C LYS A 14 -3.36 0.36 -6.40
N GLU A 15 -3.68 0.24 -7.69
CA GLU A 15 -4.77 -0.62 -8.16
C GLU A 15 -4.47 -2.07 -7.83
N ILE A 16 -5.48 -2.74 -7.27
CA ILE A 16 -5.49 -4.17 -6.98
C ILE A 16 -6.08 -4.87 -8.19
N VAL A 17 -5.23 -5.61 -8.91
CA VAL A 17 -5.64 -6.39 -10.07
C VAL A 17 -5.86 -7.84 -9.69
N ASP A 18 -6.49 -8.63 -10.56
CA ASP A 18 -6.79 -10.06 -10.31
C ASP A 18 -5.55 -10.88 -9.91
N GLY A 19 -4.38 -10.52 -10.43
CA GLY A 19 -3.11 -11.14 -10.03
C GLY A 19 -2.72 -10.89 -8.57
N ASP A 20 -3.06 -9.72 -8.03
CA ASP A 20 -2.87 -9.39 -6.61
C ASP A 20 -3.92 -10.13 -5.77
N VAL A 21 -5.19 -10.08 -6.17
CA VAL A 21 -6.30 -10.83 -5.54
C VAL A 21 -5.95 -12.30 -5.39
N ARG A 22 -5.52 -12.98 -6.46
CA ARG A 22 -5.12 -14.39 -6.42
C ARG A 22 -3.99 -14.67 -5.43
N LYS A 23 -3.02 -13.78 -5.29
CA LYS A 23 -1.90 -13.96 -4.34
C LYS A 23 -2.33 -13.79 -2.89
N ILE A 24 -3.29 -12.91 -2.63
CA ILE A 24 -3.77 -12.66 -1.27
C ILE A 24 -4.76 -13.77 -0.86
N HIS A 25 -5.64 -14.20 -1.77
CA HIS A 25 -6.65 -15.24 -1.54
C HIS A 25 -6.15 -16.68 -1.66
N ALA A 26 -4.92 -16.92 -2.14
CA ALA A 26 -4.31 -18.25 -2.12
C ALA A 26 -4.03 -18.68 -0.67
N ASP A 27 -5.11 -19.01 0.03
CA ASP A 27 -5.19 -20.07 1.02
C ASP A 27 -5.25 -21.40 0.26
N SER A 28 -4.31 -22.30 0.57
CA SER A 28 -4.31 -23.74 0.22
C SER A 28 -3.86 -24.21 -1.17
N ASN A 29 -2.86 -25.13 -1.14
CA ASN A 29 -2.59 -26.22 -2.09
C ASN A 29 -2.15 -25.93 -3.53
N ASP A 30 -0.96 -25.36 -3.71
CA ASP A 30 -0.09 -25.84 -4.80
C ASP A 30 1.40 -25.65 -4.43
N SER A 31 2.09 -26.78 -4.26
CA SER A 31 3.50 -26.98 -3.88
C SER A 31 3.88 -26.89 -2.38
N ASP A 32 4.57 -27.93 -1.91
CA ASP A 32 5.29 -28.06 -0.63
C ASP A 32 6.47 -27.06 -0.47
N THR A 33 6.49 -25.98 -1.24
CA THR A 33 7.56 -24.98 -1.23
C THR A 33 7.05 -23.62 -0.81
N GLY A 34 6.77 -23.48 0.49
CA GLY A 34 6.68 -22.20 1.19
C GLY A 34 5.39 -21.42 0.93
N GLY A 35 4.58 -21.25 1.99
CA GLY A 35 3.39 -20.40 1.98
C GLY A 35 3.65 -19.08 1.28
N GLY A 36 2.92 -18.84 0.19
CA GLY A 36 3.14 -17.71 -0.70
C GLY A 36 3.11 -16.40 0.08
N ALA A 37 4.20 -15.63 -0.01
CA ALA A 37 4.30 -14.32 0.60
C ALA A 37 3.19 -13.41 0.04
N ARG A 38 2.16 -13.15 0.86
CA ARG A 38 1.01 -12.29 0.51
C ARG A 38 1.44 -10.84 0.59
N ASP A 39 2.22 -10.43 -0.41
CA ASP A 39 2.88 -9.14 -0.47
C ASP A 39 2.22 -8.25 -1.53
N PHE A 40 2.04 -6.98 -1.22
CA PHE A 40 1.75 -5.98 -2.25
C PHE A 40 3.05 -5.49 -2.87
N ARG A 41 3.19 -5.68 -4.17
CA ARG A 41 4.36 -5.21 -4.93
C ARG A 41 4.09 -3.88 -5.59
N PHE A 42 5.06 -3.00 -5.52
CA PHE A 42 5.01 -1.66 -6.10
C PHE A 42 6.16 -1.53 -7.09
N GLY A 43 5.81 -1.45 -8.37
CA GLY A 43 6.77 -1.09 -9.41
C GLY A 43 7.14 0.39 -9.32
N SER A 44 8.08 0.83 -10.16
CA SER A 44 8.59 2.21 -10.17
C SER A 44 9.28 2.61 -8.86
N TYR A 45 10.00 1.68 -8.23
CA TYR A 45 10.59 1.92 -6.90
C TYR A 45 11.41 3.22 -6.81
N ASN A 46 12.19 3.56 -7.83
CA ASN A 46 13.00 4.78 -7.84
C ASN A 46 12.17 6.06 -7.65
N GLU A 47 10.94 6.08 -8.17
CA GLU A 47 9.99 7.19 -8.04
C GLU A 47 9.31 7.19 -6.67
N LEU A 48 9.09 6.00 -6.09
CA LEU A 48 8.31 5.80 -4.86
C LEU A 48 9.16 5.72 -3.59
N GLN A 49 10.48 5.54 -3.70
CA GLN A 49 11.36 5.20 -2.57
C GLN A 49 11.25 6.18 -1.39
N HIS A 50 11.15 7.47 -1.67
CA HIS A 50 11.08 8.50 -0.62
C HIS A 50 9.75 8.44 0.15
N ILE A 51 8.66 8.03 -0.51
CA ILE A 51 7.37 7.79 0.14
C ILE A 51 7.44 6.55 1.02
N PHE A 52 8.06 5.46 0.54
CA PHE A 52 8.27 4.27 1.37
C PHE A 52 9.13 4.55 2.58
N HIS A 53 10.24 5.28 2.44
CA HIS A 53 11.06 5.66 3.59
C HIS A 53 10.31 6.60 4.55
N SER A 54 9.35 7.39 4.07
CA SER A 54 8.52 8.24 4.94
C SER A 54 7.48 7.44 5.72
N MET A 55 6.85 6.43 5.10
CA MET A 55 5.83 5.58 5.74
C MET A 55 6.43 4.43 6.58
N PHE A 56 7.65 4.00 6.24
CA PHE A 56 8.41 2.94 6.90
C PHE A 56 9.79 3.49 7.31
N PRO A 57 9.86 4.37 8.33
CA PRO A 57 11.07 5.15 8.59
C PRO A 57 12.20 4.37 9.29
N LYS A 58 11.93 3.18 9.82
CA LYS A 58 12.88 2.44 10.66
C LYS A 58 13.58 1.33 9.87
N PRO A 59 14.86 1.49 9.49
CA PRO A 59 15.62 0.42 8.86
C PRO A 59 15.91 -0.71 9.85
N ILE A 60 15.82 -1.95 9.41
CA ILE A 60 16.08 -3.18 10.15
C ILE A 60 16.99 -4.07 9.31
N GLN A 61 17.98 -4.70 9.94
CA GLN A 61 18.80 -5.72 9.29
C GLN A 61 18.16 -7.09 9.46
N GLU A 62 17.73 -7.69 8.37
CA GLU A 62 17.18 -9.04 8.32
C GLU A 62 18.22 -10.01 7.75
N ARG A 63 18.36 -11.19 8.38
CA ARG A 63 19.23 -12.25 7.87
C ARG A 63 18.49 -13.05 6.82
N ARG A 64 19.04 -13.14 5.62
CA ARG A 64 18.52 -14.00 4.55
C ARG A 64 19.53 -15.04 4.17
N LYS A 65 19.07 -16.28 4.06
CA LYS A 65 19.87 -17.39 3.53
C LYS A 65 19.49 -17.60 2.08
N ARG A 66 20.42 -17.37 1.15
CA ARG A 66 20.26 -17.66 -0.28
C ARG A 66 21.43 -18.53 -0.73
N ASN A 67 21.13 -19.68 -1.35
CA ASN A 67 22.14 -20.63 -1.82
C ASN A 67 23.17 -21.02 -0.74
N GLY A 68 22.73 -21.18 0.52
CA GLY A 68 23.61 -21.54 1.63
C GLY A 68 24.35 -20.37 2.28
N VAL A 69 24.41 -19.20 1.63
CA VAL A 69 25.08 -17.99 2.16
C VAL A 69 24.07 -17.15 2.94
N THR A 70 24.42 -16.80 4.17
CA THR A 70 23.66 -15.84 4.98
C THR A 70 24.18 -14.44 4.71
N SER A 71 23.33 -13.57 4.19
CA SER A 71 23.62 -12.13 4.05
C SER A 71 22.67 -11.31 4.92
N LEU A 72 23.15 -10.13 5.33
CA LEU A 72 22.29 -9.11 5.93
C LEU A 72 21.64 -8.31 4.80
N PHE A 73 20.34 -8.08 4.94
CA PHE A 73 19.55 -7.29 4.03
C PHE A 73 18.78 -6.24 4.81
N THR A 74 18.80 -5.00 4.33
CA THR A 74 18.07 -3.91 4.99
C THR A 74 16.62 -3.93 4.51
N ILE A 75 15.70 -4.11 5.46
CA ILE A 75 14.27 -3.89 5.28
C ILE A 75 13.87 -2.63 6.07
N TYR A 76 12.68 -2.11 5.82
CA TYR A 76 12.15 -0.94 6.49
C TYR A 76 10.88 -1.30 7.24
N SER A 77 10.66 -0.70 8.40
CA SER A 77 9.48 -0.92 9.22
C SER A 77 8.77 0.37 9.57
N GLY A 78 7.46 0.26 9.74
CA GLY A 78 6.53 1.31 10.14
C GLY A 78 5.35 0.69 10.87
N TYR A 79 4.37 1.51 11.22
CA TYR A 79 3.14 1.04 11.85
C TYR A 79 1.95 1.35 10.95
N PHE A 80 1.10 0.36 10.78
CA PHE A 80 -0.25 0.58 10.27
C PHE A 80 -1.21 0.74 11.43
N TYR A 81 -2.12 1.70 11.27
CA TYR A 81 -3.14 2.07 12.23
C TYR A 81 -4.53 1.81 11.64
N TRP A 82 -5.48 1.43 12.49
CA TRP A 82 -6.87 1.29 12.11
C TRP A 82 -7.78 1.47 13.31
N LYS A 83 -9.08 1.64 13.05
CA LYS A 83 -10.12 1.64 14.08
C LYS A 83 -10.65 0.22 14.27
N ASP A 84 -10.70 -0.23 15.51
CA ASP A 84 -11.44 -1.43 15.86
C ASP A 84 -12.93 -1.22 15.52
N PRO A 85 -13.55 -2.10 14.73
CA PRO A 85 -14.93 -1.89 14.28
C PRO A 85 -15.97 -2.06 15.40
N VAL A 86 -15.61 -2.70 16.52
CA VAL A 86 -16.50 -2.95 17.66
C VAL A 86 -16.33 -1.87 18.72
N THR A 87 -15.09 -1.58 19.12
CA THR A 87 -14.80 -0.65 20.23
C THR A 87 -14.53 0.78 19.78
N GLY A 88 -14.18 0.99 18.51
CA GLY A 88 -13.74 2.29 17.98
C GLY A 88 -12.33 2.71 18.43
N GLU A 89 -11.62 1.83 19.15
CA GLU A 89 -10.25 2.06 19.60
C GLU A 89 -9.30 2.15 18.42
N THR A 90 -8.26 2.99 18.52
CA THR A 90 -7.18 2.98 17.53
C THR A 90 -6.21 1.85 17.85
N LEU A 91 -6.17 0.85 16.99
CA LEU A 91 -5.20 -0.25 17.05
C LEU A 91 -4.05 0.01 16.10
N SER A 92 -2.91 -0.67 16.33
CA SER A 92 -1.77 -0.60 15.44
C SER A 92 -0.99 -1.91 15.39
N LYS A 93 -0.27 -2.13 14.27
CA LYS A 93 0.62 -3.28 14.08
C LYS A 93 1.81 -2.87 13.21
N VAL A 94 2.98 -3.39 13.55
CA VAL A 94 4.20 -3.21 12.76
C VAL A 94 4.00 -3.82 11.37
N SER A 95 4.38 -3.07 10.34
CA SER A 95 4.41 -3.50 8.94
C SER A 95 5.81 -3.31 8.37
N PHE A 96 6.14 -4.10 7.35
CA PHE A 96 7.47 -4.15 6.77
C PHE A 96 7.45 -3.91 5.27
N PHE A 97 8.32 -3.02 4.83
CA PHE A 97 8.62 -2.77 3.43
C PHE A 97 10.01 -3.33 3.10
N GLU A 98 10.09 -4.12 2.04
CA GLU A 98 11.35 -4.57 1.50
C GLU A 98 11.67 -3.82 0.20
N PRO A 99 12.88 -3.24 0.09
CA PRO A 99 13.30 -2.62 -1.16
C PRO A 99 13.55 -3.69 -2.25
N PRO A 100 13.77 -3.25 -3.50
CA PRO A 100 14.11 -4.14 -4.61
C PRO A 100 15.27 -5.07 -4.32
N THR A 101 15.27 -6.19 -5.04
CA THR A 101 16.35 -7.20 -5.01
C THR A 101 16.96 -7.32 -6.39
N ASP A 102 18.14 -7.94 -6.51
CA ASP A 102 18.79 -8.17 -7.82
C ASP A 102 17.88 -8.88 -8.84
N ALA A 103 17.01 -9.77 -8.36
CA ALA A 103 16.06 -10.50 -9.21
C ALA A 103 14.88 -9.64 -9.69
N ARG A 104 14.56 -8.57 -8.96
CA ARG A 104 13.46 -7.63 -9.28
C ARG A 104 13.89 -6.21 -8.89
N PRO A 105 14.79 -5.59 -9.67
CA PRO A 105 15.42 -4.33 -9.30
C PRO A 105 14.47 -3.12 -9.33
N GLN A 106 13.27 -3.30 -9.89
CA GLN A 106 12.28 -2.23 -10.09
C GLN A 106 11.09 -2.29 -9.12
N GLU A 107 11.00 -3.32 -8.28
CA GLU A 107 9.84 -3.59 -7.44
C GLU A 107 10.19 -3.65 -5.96
N GLY A 108 9.60 -2.77 -5.16
CA GLY A 108 9.55 -2.92 -3.71
C GLY A 108 8.30 -3.68 -3.27
N ARG A 109 8.25 -4.16 -2.02
CA ARG A 109 7.09 -4.87 -1.52
C ARG A 109 6.75 -4.57 -0.07
N ILE A 110 5.47 -4.39 0.22
CA ILE A 110 4.96 -4.45 1.59
C ILE A 110 4.60 -5.91 1.85
N THR A 111 5.21 -6.49 2.88
CA THR A 111 5.12 -7.93 3.14
C THR A 111 4.04 -8.26 4.14
N LYS A 112 3.61 -9.53 4.13
CA LYS A 112 2.74 -10.10 5.17
C LYS A 112 1.41 -9.36 5.35
N ILE A 113 0.82 -8.91 4.25
CA ILE A 113 -0.43 -8.13 4.26
C ILE A 113 -1.56 -8.84 5.00
N HIS A 114 -1.67 -10.15 4.81
CA HIS A 114 -2.65 -11.00 5.48
C HIS A 114 -2.56 -11.01 7.02
N GLU A 115 -1.41 -10.64 7.58
CA GLU A 115 -1.26 -10.55 9.03
C GLU A 115 -1.87 -9.24 9.58
N HIS A 116 -2.30 -8.31 8.72
CA HIS A 116 -2.88 -7.02 9.11
C HIS A 116 -4.42 -7.09 9.07
N PRO A 117 -5.11 -7.00 10.21
CA PRO A 117 -6.58 -7.05 10.26
C PRO A 117 -7.26 -5.98 9.39
N CYS A 118 -6.67 -4.78 9.33
CA CYS A 118 -7.13 -3.67 8.50
C CYS A 118 -7.02 -3.89 6.99
N LEU A 119 -6.27 -4.91 6.57
CA LEU A 119 -6.11 -5.31 5.17
C LEU A 119 -6.58 -6.75 4.94
N SER A 120 -7.44 -7.27 5.83
CA SER A 120 -8.09 -8.58 5.62
C SER A 120 -8.76 -8.65 4.26
N THR A 121 -8.62 -9.79 3.59
CA THR A 121 -9.32 -10.08 2.31
C THR A 121 -10.83 -9.98 2.43
N ASP A 122 -11.37 -10.24 3.62
CA ASP A 122 -12.81 -10.15 3.88
C ASP A 122 -13.33 -8.71 3.77
N LEU A 123 -12.44 -7.73 3.95
CA LEU A 123 -12.72 -6.30 3.80
C LEU A 123 -12.50 -5.82 2.36
N MET A 124 -11.90 -6.63 1.49
CA MET A 124 -11.54 -6.22 0.14
C MET A 124 -12.81 -6.20 -0.76
N PRO A 125 -13.19 -5.04 -1.31
CA PRO A 125 -14.27 -4.97 -2.27
C PRO A 125 -13.97 -5.82 -3.51
N LYS A 126 -15.00 -6.37 -4.14
CA LYS A 126 -14.83 -7.10 -5.40
C LYS A 126 -14.65 -6.10 -6.55
N SER A 127 -13.52 -6.20 -7.24
CA SER A 127 -13.29 -5.46 -8.48
C SER A 127 -14.26 -5.94 -9.58
N SER A 128 -14.60 -5.03 -10.48
CA SER A 128 -15.35 -5.34 -11.69
C SER A 128 -14.90 -4.43 -12.83
N ILE A 129 -15.33 -4.73 -14.06
CA ILE A 129 -15.04 -3.90 -15.25
C ILE A 129 -15.42 -2.43 -15.04
N ASN A 130 -16.44 -2.14 -14.24
CA ASN A 130 -16.93 -0.79 -13.99
C ASN A 130 -16.53 -0.23 -12.61
N ASN A 131 -15.72 -0.96 -11.84
CA ASN A 131 -15.34 -0.57 -10.49
C ASN A 131 -14.00 -1.18 -10.11
N ARG A 132 -12.93 -0.41 -10.31
CA ARG A 132 -11.59 -0.80 -9.84
C ARG A 132 -11.48 -0.63 -8.33
N VAL A 133 -10.59 -1.41 -7.75
CA VAL A 133 -10.30 -1.38 -6.31
C VAL A 133 -8.83 -1.02 -6.13
N PHE A 134 -8.55 -0.19 -5.14
CA PHE A 134 -7.23 0.34 -4.85
C PHE A 134 -6.87 0.05 -3.40
N LEU A 135 -5.61 -0.30 -3.17
CA LEU A 135 -4.97 -0.08 -1.88
C LEU A 135 -4.62 1.40 -1.78
N LEU A 136 -5.04 2.04 -0.70
CA LEU A 136 -4.66 3.40 -0.33
C LEU A 136 -3.95 3.39 1.02
N LEU A 137 -2.73 3.92 1.07
CA LEU A 137 -2.03 4.24 2.30
C LEU A 137 -2.08 5.76 2.50
N THR A 138 -2.72 6.20 3.59
CA THR A 138 -2.79 7.60 3.96
C THR A 138 -1.87 7.86 5.15
N GLN A 139 -0.85 8.69 4.96
CA GLN A 139 -0.01 9.16 6.06
C GLN A 139 -0.52 10.50 6.58
N MET A 140 -0.78 10.58 7.87
CA MET A 140 -1.16 11.81 8.56
C MET A 140 0.08 12.62 8.97
N ASP A 141 -0.11 13.89 9.33
CA ASP A 141 0.94 14.80 9.85
C ASP A 141 1.64 14.33 11.14
N ASP A 142 0.96 13.57 11.99
CA ASP A 142 1.56 12.89 13.14
C ASP A 142 2.44 11.68 12.77
N GLY A 143 2.54 11.35 11.47
CA GLY A 143 3.32 10.24 10.94
C GLY A 143 2.60 8.90 10.92
N SER A 144 1.38 8.80 11.46
CA SER A 144 0.58 7.58 11.43
C SER A 144 0.16 7.22 10.00
N VAL A 145 0.20 5.92 9.67
CA VAL A 145 -0.16 5.41 8.34
C VAL A 145 -1.42 4.55 8.43
N TRP A 146 -2.44 4.94 7.67
CA TRP A 146 -3.77 4.35 7.66
C TRP A 146 -4.03 3.67 6.32
N PRO A 147 -3.87 2.34 6.26
CA PRO A 147 -4.22 1.57 5.07
C PRO A 147 -5.74 1.42 4.92
N SER A 148 -6.23 1.43 3.69
CA SER A 148 -7.63 1.17 3.35
C SER A 148 -7.77 0.58 1.95
N TYR A 149 -8.84 -0.20 1.73
CA TYR A 149 -9.30 -0.52 0.38
C TYR A 149 -10.30 0.52 -0.09
N VAL A 150 -10.14 0.96 -1.33
CA VAL A 150 -10.92 2.05 -1.91
C VAL A 150 -11.50 1.61 -3.24
N GLU A 151 -12.79 1.84 -3.42
CA GLU A 151 -13.47 1.57 -4.69
C GLU A 151 -13.49 2.83 -5.56
N GLU A 152 -13.29 2.68 -6.87
CA GLU A 152 -13.37 3.80 -7.81
C GLU A 152 -14.72 4.52 -7.72
N ARG A 153 -15.82 3.76 -7.60
CA ARG A 153 -17.16 4.33 -7.48
C ARG A 153 -17.32 5.22 -6.24
N THR A 154 -16.66 4.89 -5.13
CA THR A 154 -16.76 5.70 -3.91
C THR A 154 -15.89 6.94 -4.00
N LEU A 155 -14.73 6.87 -4.67
CA LEU A 155 -13.90 8.05 -4.99
C LEU A 155 -14.64 9.06 -5.87
N ARG A 156 -15.52 8.59 -6.77
CA ARG A 156 -16.35 9.44 -7.63
C ARG A 156 -17.64 9.94 -6.97
N SER A 157 -17.94 9.48 -5.75
CA SER A 157 -19.13 9.89 -5.01
C SER A 157 -18.82 11.05 -4.08
N VAL A 158 -19.65 12.10 -4.13
CA VAL A 158 -19.46 13.30 -3.32
C VAL A 158 -19.59 12.98 -1.83
N GLY A 159 -18.63 13.45 -1.03
CA GLY A 159 -18.69 13.42 0.44
C GLY A 159 -18.33 12.09 1.10
N LEU A 160 -17.96 11.05 0.35
CA LEU A 160 -17.51 9.77 0.94
C LEU A 160 -16.02 9.76 1.31
N TRP A 161 -15.22 10.57 0.63
CA TRP A 161 -13.79 10.71 0.83
C TRP A 161 -13.44 12.20 0.89
N ALA A 162 -12.33 12.53 1.52
CA ALA A 162 -11.82 13.90 1.52
C ALA A 162 -11.52 14.35 0.08
N ASP A 163 -12.00 15.55 -0.29
CA ASP A 163 -11.87 16.10 -1.65
C ASP A 163 -10.42 16.18 -2.13
N GLU A 164 -9.49 16.41 -1.21
CA GLU A 164 -8.06 16.44 -1.49
C GLU A 164 -7.52 15.06 -1.90
N ILE A 165 -8.04 13.96 -1.35
CA ILE A 165 -7.64 12.60 -1.73
C ILE A 165 -8.27 12.24 -3.07
N THR A 166 -9.58 12.45 -3.21
CA THR A 166 -10.33 12.08 -4.43
C THR A 166 -9.78 12.79 -5.64
N THR A 167 -9.54 14.10 -5.56
CA THR A 167 -9.02 14.90 -6.66
C THR A 167 -7.67 14.37 -7.15
N LYS A 168 -6.74 14.06 -6.22
CA LYS A 168 -5.40 13.60 -6.61
C LYS A 168 -5.42 12.18 -7.17
N MET A 169 -6.20 11.29 -6.57
CA MET A 169 -6.35 9.92 -7.06
C MET A 169 -7.03 9.91 -8.43
N LEU A 170 -8.18 10.58 -8.59
CA LEU A 170 -8.93 10.61 -9.85
C LEU A 170 -8.11 11.22 -11.00
N ASN A 171 -7.36 12.30 -10.75
CA ASN A 171 -6.43 12.87 -11.72
C ASN A 171 -5.39 11.85 -12.22
N CYS A 172 -4.88 11.00 -11.33
CA CYS A 172 -4.03 9.91 -11.77
C CYS A 172 -4.87 8.87 -12.50
N ILE A 173 -5.89 8.29 -11.86
CA ILE A 173 -6.76 7.22 -12.39
C ILE A 173 -7.21 7.49 -13.84
N ASP A 174 -7.63 8.72 -14.14
CA ASP A 174 -8.17 9.15 -15.45
C ASP A 174 -7.07 9.54 -16.47
N SER A 175 -5.81 9.57 -16.05
CA SER A 175 -4.69 9.86 -16.95
C SER A 175 -4.51 8.77 -18.01
N PRO A 176 -4.25 9.13 -19.29
CA PRO A 176 -3.99 8.16 -20.35
C PRO A 176 -2.86 7.21 -19.96
N ARG A 177 -3.05 5.91 -20.24
CA ARG A 177 -2.10 4.83 -19.93
C ARG A 177 -2.15 3.71 -20.95
N ARG A 178 -1.08 2.93 -21.00
CA ARG A 178 -1.09 1.64 -21.71
C ARG A 178 -2.06 0.69 -21.00
N ALA A 179 -2.88 -0.03 -21.77
CA ALA A 179 -3.96 -0.89 -21.26
C ALA A 179 -3.52 -1.97 -20.26
N ASN A 180 -2.23 -2.35 -20.25
CA ASN A 180 -1.70 -3.40 -19.39
C ASN A 180 -1.02 -2.88 -18.11
N LEU A 181 -1.10 -1.57 -17.82
CA LEU A 181 -0.51 -0.97 -16.63
C LEU A 181 -1.59 -0.68 -15.58
N SER A 182 -1.48 -1.33 -14.43
CA SER A 182 -2.30 -1.01 -13.26
C SER A 182 -1.92 0.36 -12.72
N VAL A 183 -2.88 1.14 -12.24
CA VAL A 183 -2.62 2.47 -11.66
C VAL A 183 -1.73 2.35 -10.41
N ILE A 184 -0.65 3.12 -10.37
CA ILE A 184 0.20 3.33 -9.18
C ILE A 184 0.58 4.80 -9.13
N GLY A 185 0.47 5.39 -7.95
CA GLY A 185 0.85 6.79 -7.77
C GLY A 185 0.93 7.21 -6.31
N TYR A 186 1.47 8.40 -6.11
CA TYR A 186 1.44 9.07 -4.82
C TYR A 186 1.22 10.56 -4.99
N TYR A 187 0.79 11.19 -3.90
CA TYR A 187 0.83 12.64 -3.74
C TYR A 187 1.35 12.98 -2.35
N ASP A 188 2.35 13.86 -2.28
CA ASP A 188 2.87 14.40 -1.03
C ASP A 188 2.36 15.84 -0.87
N PHE A 189 1.48 16.05 0.10
CA PHE A 189 0.89 17.36 0.39
C PHE A 189 1.88 18.31 1.08
N THR A 190 2.96 17.78 1.66
CA THR A 190 3.99 18.58 2.34
C THR A 190 4.96 19.22 1.34
N THR A 191 5.33 18.48 0.29
CA THR A 191 6.29 18.93 -0.74
C THR A 191 5.62 19.29 -2.07
N HIS A 192 4.33 18.97 -2.23
CA HIS A 192 3.59 19.02 -3.49
C HIS A 192 4.15 18.11 -4.59
N SER A 193 5.05 17.18 -4.24
CA SER A 193 5.55 16.18 -5.17
C SER A 193 4.47 15.14 -5.49
N ARG A 194 4.57 14.56 -6.68
CA ARG A 194 3.60 13.57 -7.16
C ARG A 194 4.23 12.62 -8.14
N TYR A 195 3.67 11.43 -8.20
CA TYR A 195 3.94 10.48 -9.26
C TYR A 195 2.65 9.78 -9.69
N CYS A 196 2.52 9.56 -10.98
CA CYS A 196 1.50 8.74 -11.57
C CYS A 196 2.15 7.98 -12.73
N ASN A 197 1.96 6.66 -12.79
CA ASN A 197 2.53 5.83 -13.85
C ASN A 197 1.75 5.93 -15.18
N CYS A 198 1.54 7.16 -15.65
CA CYS A 198 0.83 7.49 -16.89
C CYS A 198 1.70 7.34 -18.15
#